data_AF-A0A9P6LLN9-F1
#
_entry.id   AF-A0A9P6LLN9-F1
#
_cell.length_a   1.000
_cell.length_b   1.000
_cell.length_c   1.000
_cell.angle_alpha   90.00
_cell.angle_beta   90.00
_cell.angle_gamma   90.00
#
_symmetry.space_group_name_H-M   'P 1'
#
loop_
_entity.id
_entity.type
_entity.pdbx_description
1 polymer ?
#
loop_
_entity_poly.entity_id
_entity_poly.type
_entity_poly.pdbx_seq_one_letter_code
_entity_poly.pdbx_strand_id
1 'polypeptide(L)'
;MQHIGAFTLAFAAIAAAAPGLAPSSHVRRADTNSFQVYAYGTGLGGLEMFTAGGDAYFGDYTQFNDSNAAPVIFTPQDGDDSVWIGAPNTTALATTPEWSNVTFTVPGTSSSDHNVAFFDSNSTTTGRQTSGFVFYGNFILVQNPDDSSLESLWYATASDIDGIYNLKWNQTGDDTDGKILLNLRRTPPSNA
;
A
#
# COMPACT_ATOMS: atom_id res chain seq x y z
N MET A 1 71.77 -34.03 -48.64
CA MET A 1 70.31 -33.85 -48.75
C MET A 1 69.85 -33.06 -47.55
N GLN A 2 69.46 -31.82 -47.78
CA GLN A 2 68.93 -30.89 -46.78
C GLN A 2 67.49 -31.29 -46.49
N HIS A 3 67.09 -31.34 -45.22
CA HIS A 3 65.69 -31.13 -44.85
C HIS A 3 65.61 -30.28 -43.59
N ILE A 4 64.85 -29.20 -43.77
CA ILE A 4 64.53 -28.11 -42.87
C ILE A 4 63.48 -28.63 -41.87
N GLY A 5 63.67 -28.35 -40.57
CA GLY A 5 62.73 -28.70 -39.50
C GLY A 5 62.38 -27.46 -38.68
N ALA A 6 61.10 -27.10 -38.68
CA ALA A 6 60.51 -25.83 -38.28
C ALA A 6 60.70 -25.39 -36.81
N PHE A 7 60.86 -24.08 -36.64
CA PHE A 7 60.63 -23.34 -35.39
C PHE A 7 59.12 -23.28 -35.10
N THR A 8 58.71 -23.65 -33.89
CA THR A 8 57.34 -23.41 -33.40
C THR A 8 57.40 -22.48 -32.19
N LEU A 9 56.92 -21.26 -32.39
CA LEU A 9 56.77 -20.21 -31.39
C LEU A 9 55.40 -20.42 -30.69
N ALA A 10 55.37 -20.75 -29.40
CA ALA A 10 54.13 -20.80 -28.64
C ALA A 10 53.90 -19.45 -27.93
N PHE A 11 52.88 -18.72 -28.37
CA PHE A 11 52.43 -17.46 -27.78
C PHE A 11 51.61 -17.76 -26.51
N ALA A 12 51.98 -17.15 -25.39
CA ALA A 12 51.22 -17.17 -24.15
C ALA A 12 49.98 -16.26 -24.27
N ALA A 13 48.79 -16.81 -24.03
CA ALA A 13 47.55 -16.03 -23.92
C ALA A 13 47.29 -15.71 -22.44
N ILE A 14 47.39 -14.43 -22.07
CA ILE A 14 46.92 -13.92 -20.78
C ILE A 14 45.41 -13.66 -20.91
N ALA A 15 44.59 -14.45 -20.21
CA ALA A 15 43.16 -14.20 -20.09
C ALA A 15 42.94 -13.05 -19.09
N ALA A 16 42.47 -11.90 -19.58
CA ALA A 16 42.02 -10.80 -18.75
C ALA A 16 40.62 -11.14 -18.20
N ALA A 17 40.52 -11.37 -16.89
CA ALA A 17 39.24 -11.47 -16.20
C ALA A 17 38.65 -10.06 -16.04
N ALA A 18 37.61 -9.75 -16.82
CA ALA A 18 36.79 -8.57 -16.59
C ALA A 18 35.84 -8.83 -15.41
N PRO A 19 35.84 -8.00 -14.35
CA PRO A 19 34.82 -8.11 -13.31
C PRO A 19 33.46 -7.77 -13.92
N GLY A 20 32.57 -8.76 -13.95
CA GLY A 20 31.18 -8.58 -14.38
C GLY A 20 30.47 -7.62 -13.42
N LEU A 21 30.03 -6.48 -13.94
CA LEU A 21 29.06 -5.62 -13.30
C LEU A 21 27.75 -6.40 -13.18
N ALA A 22 27.44 -6.90 -11.99
CA ALA A 22 26.11 -7.37 -11.68
C ALA A 22 25.12 -6.19 -11.83
N PRO A 23 23.95 -6.39 -12.46
CA PRO A 23 22.93 -5.36 -12.50
C PRO A 23 22.52 -5.04 -11.07
N SER A 24 22.58 -3.75 -10.69
CA SER A 24 21.99 -3.25 -9.46
C SER A 24 20.49 -3.56 -9.49
N SER A 25 20.07 -4.61 -8.80
CA SER A 25 18.67 -4.73 -8.41
C SER A 25 18.38 -3.54 -7.53
N HIS A 26 17.52 -2.64 -8.00
CA HIS A 26 16.90 -1.65 -7.14
C HIS A 26 16.03 -2.42 -6.15
N VAL A 27 16.63 -2.89 -5.06
CA VAL A 27 15.88 -3.42 -3.93
C VAL A 27 15.12 -2.23 -3.38
N ARG A 28 13.80 -2.22 -3.63
CA ARG A 28 12.86 -1.32 -2.96
C ARG A 28 13.04 -1.59 -1.46
N ARG A 29 13.73 -0.69 -0.77
CA ARG A 29 13.86 -0.76 0.69
C ARG A 29 12.45 -0.63 1.25
N ALA A 30 11.93 -1.68 1.85
CA ALA A 30 10.69 -1.57 2.59
C ALA A 30 10.91 -0.60 3.75
N ASP A 31 10.09 0.45 3.80
CA ASP A 31 10.04 1.32 4.96
C ASP A 31 9.24 0.57 6.03
N THR A 32 9.94 -0.12 6.93
CA THR A 32 9.37 -0.84 8.08
C THR A 32 8.90 0.10 9.20
N ASN A 33 8.84 1.41 8.94
CA ASN A 33 8.43 2.39 9.93
C ASN A 33 6.91 2.54 9.92
N SER A 34 6.31 2.72 11.09
CA SER A 34 4.89 3.01 11.18
C SER A 34 4.52 4.30 10.45
N PHE A 35 3.34 4.35 9.84
CA PHE A 35 2.89 5.48 9.03
C PHE A 35 1.38 5.69 9.14
N GLN A 36 0.91 6.83 8.65
CA GLN A 36 -0.51 7.15 8.51
C GLN A 36 -0.83 7.36 7.04
N VAL A 37 -2.11 7.27 6.68
CA VAL A 37 -2.56 7.38 5.28
C VAL A 37 -3.45 8.61 5.14
N TYR A 38 -3.23 9.33 4.05
CA TYR A 38 -3.96 10.54 3.69
C TYR A 38 -4.53 10.45 2.28
N ALA A 39 -5.78 10.86 2.11
CA ALA A 39 -6.49 10.88 0.84
C ALA A 39 -6.41 12.23 0.15
N TYR A 40 -5.98 12.22 -1.12
CA TYR A 40 -5.96 13.38 -2.00
C TYR A 40 -6.86 13.11 -3.21
N GLY A 41 -7.69 14.07 -3.56
CA GLY A 41 -8.63 13.96 -4.69
C GLY A 41 -9.24 15.31 -5.02
N THR A 42 -10.13 15.36 -6.01
CA THR A 42 -10.85 16.59 -6.33
C THR A 42 -11.65 17.05 -5.12
N GLY A 43 -11.32 18.22 -4.58
CA GLY A 43 -11.95 18.76 -3.37
C GLY A 43 -11.40 18.18 -2.04
N LEU A 44 -10.48 17.20 -2.08
CA LEU A 44 -9.89 16.57 -0.90
C LEU A 44 -8.38 16.86 -0.83
N GLY A 45 -7.97 17.61 0.20
CA GLY A 45 -6.62 18.12 0.36
C GLY A 45 -5.76 17.37 1.37
N GLY A 46 -5.84 16.03 1.45
CA GLY A 46 -5.05 15.24 2.40
C GLY A 46 -5.81 14.90 3.68
N LEU A 47 -7.04 14.37 3.55
CA LEU A 47 -7.81 13.90 4.71
C LEU A 47 -7.17 12.66 5.32
N GLU A 48 -7.07 12.61 6.64
CA GLU A 48 -6.49 11.49 7.38
C GLU A 48 -7.44 10.27 7.41
N MET A 49 -6.86 9.07 7.31
CA MET A 49 -7.62 7.84 7.42
C MET A 49 -7.90 7.48 8.88
N PHE A 50 -9.15 7.10 9.15
CA PHE A 50 -9.60 6.63 10.45
C PHE A 50 -10.53 5.41 10.30
N THR A 51 -10.77 4.72 11.42
CA THR A 51 -11.78 3.66 11.51
C THR A 51 -12.36 3.60 12.91
N ALA A 52 -13.54 2.99 13.04
CA ALA A 52 -14.12 2.55 14.30
C ALA A 52 -13.90 1.04 14.55
N GLY A 53 -13.07 0.37 13.74
CA GLY A 53 -12.73 -1.06 13.86
C GLY A 53 -13.28 -1.96 12.73
N GLY A 54 -13.83 -1.36 11.67
CA GLY A 54 -14.45 -2.06 10.54
C GLY A 54 -14.06 -1.44 9.22
N ASP A 55 -14.96 -0.64 8.62
CA ASP A 55 -14.66 0.05 7.35
C ASP A 55 -13.61 1.16 7.52
N ALA A 56 -12.94 1.51 6.43
CA ALA A 56 -11.97 2.60 6.37
C ALA A 56 -12.63 3.89 5.89
N TYR A 57 -12.37 4.99 6.60
CA TYR A 57 -12.95 6.30 6.33
C TYR A 57 -11.87 7.37 6.24
N PHE A 58 -12.18 8.49 5.59
CA PHE A 58 -11.35 9.70 5.57
C PHE A 58 -12.13 10.90 6.09
N GLY A 59 -11.48 11.74 6.89
CA GLY A 59 -12.03 12.99 7.39
C GLY A 59 -11.74 13.21 8.87
N ASP A 60 -12.54 14.05 9.52
CA ASP A 60 -12.42 14.32 10.95
C ASP A 60 -13.15 13.25 11.77
N TYR A 61 -12.38 12.30 12.31
CA TYR A 61 -12.91 11.20 13.11
C TYR A 61 -13.72 11.65 14.33
N THR A 62 -13.51 12.87 14.83
CA THR A 62 -14.27 13.40 16.00
C THR A 62 -15.73 13.70 15.67
N GLN A 63 -16.05 13.80 14.39
CA GLN A 63 -17.42 13.94 13.88
C GLN A 63 -18.10 12.59 13.68
N PHE A 64 -17.32 11.50 13.69
CA PHE A 64 -17.83 10.14 13.63
C PHE A 64 -18.34 9.77 15.03
N ASN A 65 -19.66 9.70 15.18
CA ASN A 65 -20.36 9.51 16.47
C ASN A 65 -20.20 8.07 17.03
N ASP A 66 -18.96 7.61 17.17
CA ASP A 66 -18.57 6.31 17.70
C ASP A 66 -17.32 6.48 18.58
N SER A 67 -17.36 5.97 19.82
CA SER A 67 -16.25 6.05 20.76
C SER A 67 -15.00 5.27 20.34
N ASN A 68 -15.14 4.36 19.37
CA ASN A 68 -14.04 3.61 18.78
C ASN A 68 -13.40 4.33 17.58
N ALA A 69 -13.96 5.43 17.10
CA ALA A 69 -13.40 6.17 15.98
C ALA A 69 -12.02 6.75 16.35
N ALA A 70 -10.99 6.37 15.60
CA ALA A 70 -9.66 6.95 15.77
C ALA A 70 -8.83 6.88 14.48
N PRO A 71 -7.88 7.80 14.30
CA PRO A 71 -6.91 7.73 13.20
C PRO A 71 -6.13 6.42 13.26
N VAL A 72 -5.77 5.87 12.09
CA VAL A 72 -5.05 4.59 12.01
C VAL A 72 -3.55 4.83 11.84
N ILE A 73 -2.76 4.19 12.70
CA ILE A 73 -1.33 3.99 12.52
C ILE A 73 -1.12 2.61 11.93
N PHE A 74 -0.49 2.56 10.76
CA PHE A 74 -0.10 1.33 10.08
C PHE A 74 1.30 0.92 10.45
N THR A 75 1.50 -0.38 10.59
CA THR A 75 2.82 -1.00 10.69
C THR A 75 2.85 -2.20 9.74
N PRO A 76 3.82 -2.28 8.80
CA PRO A 76 4.00 -3.48 8.00
C PRO A 76 4.24 -4.71 8.89
N GLN A 77 3.69 -5.86 8.51
CA GLN A 77 3.84 -7.09 9.27
C GLN A 77 5.30 -7.57 9.23
N ASP A 78 5.81 -8.04 10.37
CA ASP A 78 7.16 -8.61 10.42
C ASP A 78 7.25 -9.84 9.50
N GLY A 79 8.29 -9.86 8.65
CA GLY A 79 8.49 -10.88 7.62
C GLY A 79 7.66 -10.72 6.34
N ASP A 80 6.68 -9.81 6.27
CA ASP A 80 5.93 -9.49 5.06
C ASP A 80 5.47 -8.02 5.03
N ASP A 81 6.29 -7.17 4.41
CA ASP A 81 6.03 -5.73 4.31
C ASP A 81 4.83 -5.35 3.41
N SER A 82 4.25 -6.34 2.74
CA SER A 82 3.08 -6.17 1.88
C SER A 82 1.75 -6.32 2.64
N VAL A 83 1.80 -6.82 3.88
CA VAL A 83 0.67 -6.90 4.80
C VAL A 83 0.76 -5.76 5.79
N TRP A 84 -0.30 -4.97 5.94
CA TRP A 84 -0.30 -3.80 6.82
C TRP A 84 -1.28 -3.98 7.97
N ILE A 85 -0.76 -3.79 9.18
CA ILE A 85 -1.50 -3.93 10.44
C ILE A 85 -1.80 -2.55 11.00
N GLY A 86 -3.07 -2.28 11.28
CA GLY A 86 -3.58 -1.04 11.84
C GLY A 86 -3.74 -1.10 13.36
N ALA A 87 -3.43 0.00 14.03
CA ALA A 87 -3.72 0.26 15.43
C ALA A 87 -4.19 1.73 15.60
N PRO A 88 -4.98 2.04 16.64
CA PRO A 88 -5.47 3.39 16.85
C PRO A 88 -4.33 4.32 17.25
N ASN A 89 -4.31 5.52 16.69
CA ASN A 89 -3.51 6.61 17.22
C ASN A 89 -4.17 7.15 18.50
N THR A 90 -3.70 6.70 19.66
CA THR A 90 -4.26 7.09 20.96
C THR A 90 -3.80 8.46 21.45
N THR A 91 -2.97 9.16 20.67
CA THR A 91 -2.50 10.50 21.03
C THR A 91 -3.68 11.46 21.04
N ALA A 92 -3.96 12.05 22.20
CA ALA A 92 -5.03 13.04 22.39
C ALA A 92 -6.47 12.53 22.12
N LEU A 93 -6.72 11.22 22.16
CA LEU A 93 -8.10 10.70 22.14
C LEU A 93 -8.79 10.91 23.49
N ALA A 94 -10.09 11.22 23.44
CA ALA A 94 -10.94 11.31 24.64
C ALA A 94 -11.31 9.93 25.20
N THR A 95 -11.42 8.92 24.32
CA THR A 95 -11.74 7.53 24.63
C THR A 95 -10.69 6.62 23.99
N THR A 96 -10.41 5.48 24.61
CA THR A 96 -9.50 4.48 24.03
C THR A 96 -10.30 3.50 23.19
N PRO A 97 -10.05 3.38 21.87
CA PRO A 97 -10.71 2.40 21.02
C PRO A 97 -10.38 0.97 21.44
N GLU A 98 -11.34 0.06 21.25
CA GLU A 98 -11.18 -1.35 21.62
C GLU A 98 -10.44 -2.17 20.55
N TRP A 99 -10.36 -1.68 19.31
CA TRP A 99 -9.69 -2.35 18.21
C TRP A 99 -8.18 -2.09 18.22
N SER A 100 -7.41 -3.11 17.86
CA SER A 100 -5.97 -3.03 17.62
C SER A 100 -5.52 -4.25 16.82
N ASN A 101 -4.35 -4.17 16.18
CA ASN A 101 -3.78 -5.26 15.39
C ASN A 101 -4.73 -5.78 14.30
N VAL A 102 -5.43 -4.86 13.64
CA VAL A 102 -6.39 -5.19 12.58
C VAL A 102 -5.71 -5.15 11.21
N THR A 103 -5.93 -6.15 10.38
CA THR A 103 -5.32 -6.27 9.05
C THR A 103 -6.09 -5.43 8.04
N PHE A 104 -5.37 -4.55 7.33
CA PHE A 104 -5.94 -3.76 6.24
C PHE A 104 -6.30 -4.64 5.04
N THR A 105 -7.44 -4.38 4.42
CA THR A 105 -7.93 -5.22 3.34
C THR A 105 -8.68 -4.45 2.26
N VAL A 106 -8.39 -4.79 1.01
CA VAL A 106 -9.19 -4.40 -0.14
C VAL A 106 -10.01 -5.59 -0.65
N PRO A 107 -11.18 -5.35 -1.25
CA PRO A 107 -11.91 -6.37 -1.98
C PRO A 107 -11.07 -7.00 -3.10
N GLY A 108 -11.25 -8.30 -3.32
CA GLY A 108 -10.64 -9.00 -4.44
C GLY A 108 -11.23 -8.58 -5.79
N THR A 109 -10.55 -8.96 -6.87
CA THR A 109 -10.89 -8.56 -8.26
C THR A 109 -12.31 -8.92 -8.70
N SER A 110 -12.89 -9.98 -8.14
CA SER A 110 -14.26 -10.45 -8.43
C SER A 110 -15.28 -10.11 -7.36
N SER A 111 -14.94 -9.27 -6.37
CA SER A 111 -15.84 -8.90 -5.28
C SER A 111 -16.94 -7.96 -5.76
N SER A 112 -18.18 -8.17 -5.32
CA SER A 112 -19.27 -7.21 -5.46
C SER A 112 -19.29 -6.15 -4.35
N ASP A 113 -18.57 -6.40 -3.25
CA ASP A 113 -18.29 -5.41 -2.21
C ASP A 113 -17.07 -4.59 -2.64
N HIS A 114 -17.17 -3.27 -2.51
CA HIS A 114 -16.10 -2.32 -2.83
C HIS A 114 -15.53 -1.63 -1.60
N ASN A 115 -16.01 -1.95 -0.39
CA ASN A 115 -15.56 -1.34 0.86
C ASN A 115 -14.14 -1.77 1.17
N VAL A 116 -13.28 -0.80 1.45
CA VAL A 116 -11.98 -1.06 2.08
C VAL A 116 -12.20 -1.10 3.59
N ALA A 117 -11.61 -2.09 4.24
CA ALA A 117 -11.92 -2.39 5.63
C ALA A 117 -10.70 -2.89 6.39
N PHE A 118 -10.94 -3.19 7.66
CA PHE A 118 -10.02 -3.78 8.60
C PHE A 118 -10.66 -5.05 9.17
N PHE A 119 -9.85 -6.10 9.34
CA PHE A 119 -10.28 -7.32 10.00
C PHE A 119 -9.42 -7.66 11.18
N ASP A 120 -10.01 -8.24 12.21
CA ASP A 120 -9.21 -8.91 13.22
C ASP A 120 -8.48 -10.13 12.62
N SER A 121 -7.45 -10.61 13.30
CA SER A 121 -6.65 -11.77 12.85
C SER A 121 -7.47 -13.06 12.73
N ASN A 122 -8.70 -13.09 13.26
CA ASN A 122 -9.52 -14.28 13.39
C ASN A 122 -10.71 -14.28 12.41
N SER A 123 -10.89 -13.21 11.65
CA SER A 123 -11.99 -13.02 10.70
C SER A 123 -11.71 -13.68 9.36
N THR A 124 -12.77 -14.11 8.70
CA THR A 124 -12.70 -14.68 7.35
C THR A 124 -12.46 -13.58 6.31
N THR A 125 -11.40 -13.71 5.53
CA THR A 125 -11.02 -12.74 4.47
C THR A 125 -11.51 -13.18 3.08
N THR A 126 -12.52 -14.05 3.01
CA THR A 126 -13.00 -14.63 1.74
C THR A 126 -13.40 -13.53 0.75
N GLY A 127 -12.85 -13.60 -0.46
CA GLY A 127 -13.11 -12.62 -1.51
C GLY A 127 -12.39 -11.28 -1.31
N ARG A 128 -11.42 -11.22 -0.40
CA ARG A 128 -10.66 -10.01 -0.08
C ARG A 128 -9.17 -10.27 -0.08
N GLN A 129 -8.41 -9.24 -0.38
CA GLN A 129 -6.96 -9.23 -0.41
C GLN A 129 -6.43 -8.48 0.81
N THR A 130 -5.46 -9.08 1.50
CA THR A 130 -4.85 -8.58 2.74
C THR A 130 -3.35 -8.32 2.62
N SER A 131 -2.77 -8.62 1.46
CA SER A 131 -1.35 -8.43 1.16
C SER A 131 -1.17 -7.76 -0.21
N GLY A 132 0.08 -7.46 -0.60
CA GLY A 132 0.37 -6.76 -1.85
C GLY A 132 0.28 -5.24 -1.78
N PHE A 133 0.17 -4.65 -0.58
CA PHE A 133 0.21 -3.21 -0.40
C PHE A 133 1.64 -2.70 -0.56
N VAL A 134 1.86 -1.72 -1.44
CA VAL A 134 3.18 -1.18 -1.72
C VAL A 134 3.17 0.34 -1.83
N PHE A 135 4.29 0.95 -1.46
CA PHE A 135 4.59 2.35 -1.75
C PHE A 135 5.40 2.50 -3.05
N TYR A 136 4.91 3.33 -3.95
CA TYR A 136 5.72 3.90 -5.03
C TYR A 136 6.04 5.36 -4.69
N GLY A 137 7.24 5.62 -4.16
CA GLY A 137 7.55 6.88 -3.51
C GLY A 137 6.68 7.08 -2.26
N ASN A 138 5.79 8.07 -2.28
CA ASN A 138 4.81 8.30 -1.21
C ASN A 138 3.40 7.82 -1.55
N PHE A 139 3.17 7.31 -2.76
CA PHE A 139 1.86 6.83 -3.22
C PHE A 139 1.64 5.38 -2.80
N ILE A 140 0.42 5.06 -2.41
CA ILE A 140 0.00 3.71 -2.04
C ILE A 140 -0.65 3.04 -3.26
N LEU A 141 -0.09 1.89 -3.65
CA LEU A 141 -0.57 1.04 -4.73
C LEU A 141 -0.86 -0.35 -4.16
N VAL A 142 -1.70 -1.10 -4.87
CA VAL A 142 -1.95 -2.52 -4.57
C VAL A 142 -1.42 -3.34 -5.73
N GLN A 143 -0.65 -4.38 -5.41
CA GLN A 143 -0.24 -5.37 -6.38
C GLN A 143 -1.39 -6.33 -6.66
N ASN A 144 -1.75 -6.47 -7.93
CA ASN A 144 -2.73 -7.47 -8.36
C ASN A 144 -2.13 -8.89 -8.20
N PRO A 145 -2.82 -9.82 -7.51
CA PRO A 145 -2.29 -11.15 -7.23
C PRO A 145 -2.20 -12.03 -8.48
N ASP A 146 -2.96 -11.75 -9.53
CA ASP A 146 -3.05 -12.59 -10.73
C ASP A 146 -1.92 -12.29 -11.73
N ASP A 147 -1.57 -11.02 -11.92
CA ASP A 147 -0.61 -10.58 -12.94
C ASP A 147 0.58 -9.76 -12.40
N SER A 148 0.63 -9.54 -11.08
CA SER A 148 1.65 -8.75 -10.38
C SER A 148 1.75 -7.27 -10.80
N SER A 149 0.76 -6.75 -11.54
CA SER A 149 0.68 -5.33 -11.91
C SER A 149 0.39 -4.46 -10.67
N LEU A 150 0.80 -3.19 -10.73
CA LEU A 150 0.54 -2.23 -9.66
C LEU A 150 -0.63 -1.33 -10.02
N GLU A 151 -1.63 -1.30 -9.14
CA GLU A 151 -2.90 -0.64 -9.38
C GLU A 151 -3.18 0.44 -8.33
N SER A 152 -3.91 1.48 -8.75
CA SER A 152 -4.42 2.55 -7.89
C SER A 152 -5.90 2.78 -8.21
N LEU A 153 -6.75 1.87 -7.73
CA LEU A 153 -8.19 1.89 -7.97
C LEU A 153 -8.98 2.50 -6.80
N TRP A 154 -8.32 3.38 -6.05
CA TRP A 154 -8.89 4.05 -4.87
C TRP A 154 -9.94 5.07 -5.28
N TYR A 155 -11.08 5.04 -4.61
CA TYR A 155 -12.07 6.10 -4.70
C TYR A 155 -12.77 6.31 -3.37
N ALA A 156 -13.41 7.46 -3.22
CA ALA A 156 -14.25 7.80 -2.09
C ALA A 156 -15.70 7.99 -2.53
N THR A 157 -16.61 7.66 -1.64
CA THR A 157 -18.02 8.06 -1.69
C THR A 157 -18.35 8.80 -0.40
N ALA A 158 -19.16 9.85 -0.48
CA ALA A 158 -19.64 10.53 0.73
C ALA A 158 -20.36 9.54 1.66
N SER A 159 -20.17 9.71 2.96
CA SER A 159 -20.98 9.03 3.99
C SER A 159 -22.22 9.87 4.33
N ASP A 160 -23.02 9.41 5.30
CA ASP A 160 -24.14 10.19 5.84
C ASP A 160 -23.70 11.37 6.72
N ILE A 161 -22.40 11.45 7.05
CA ILE A 161 -21.79 12.52 7.83
C ILE A 161 -21.00 13.43 6.89
N ASP A 162 -21.31 14.72 6.92
CA ASP A 162 -20.62 15.73 6.09
C ASP A 162 -19.12 15.75 6.40
N GLY A 163 -18.29 15.89 5.36
CA GLY A 163 -16.84 15.84 5.48
C GLY A 163 -16.24 14.44 5.76
N ILE A 164 -17.06 13.40 5.90
CA ILE A 164 -16.60 12.01 6.08
C ILE A 164 -16.87 11.20 4.81
N TYR A 165 -15.83 10.52 4.34
CA TYR A 165 -15.86 9.74 3.11
C TYR A 165 -15.49 8.28 3.36
N ASN A 166 -16.26 7.36 2.78
CA ASN A 166 -15.95 5.93 2.80
C ASN A 166 -14.85 5.63 1.78
N LEU A 167 -13.81 4.91 2.18
CA LEU A 167 -12.80 4.43 1.25
C LEU A 167 -13.30 3.19 0.51
N LYS A 168 -13.14 3.22 -0.81
CA LYS A 168 -13.57 2.16 -1.71
C LYS A 168 -12.45 1.77 -2.69
N TRP A 169 -12.57 0.57 -3.23
CA TRP A 169 -11.58 -0.02 -4.14
C TRP A 169 -12.23 -0.72 -5.33
N ASN A 170 -11.57 -0.61 -6.49
CA ASN A 170 -11.86 -1.36 -7.72
C ASN A 170 -13.34 -1.37 -8.06
N GLN A 171 -13.88 -0.19 -8.38
CA GLN A 171 -15.24 -0.12 -8.87
C GLN A 171 -15.38 -0.94 -10.16
N THR A 172 -16.43 -1.75 -10.20
CA THR A 172 -16.91 -2.36 -11.43
C THR A 172 -18.12 -1.58 -11.97
N GLY A 173 -18.01 -0.98 -13.16
CA GLY A 173 -19.10 -0.28 -13.86
C GLY A 173 -18.84 1.20 -14.18
N ASP A 174 -19.70 1.79 -15.03
CA ASP A 174 -19.52 3.13 -15.61
C ASP A 174 -20.10 4.28 -14.75
N ASP A 175 -20.77 3.96 -13.65
CA ASP A 175 -21.36 4.98 -12.78
C ASP A 175 -20.26 5.81 -12.09
N THR A 176 -20.29 7.13 -12.25
CA THR A 176 -19.28 8.03 -11.66
C THR A 176 -19.90 9.02 -10.68
N ASP A 177 -21.21 8.96 -10.47
CA ASP A 177 -21.91 9.98 -9.69
C ASP A 177 -21.58 9.87 -8.20
N GLY A 178 -21.28 11.01 -7.58
CA GLY A 178 -20.89 11.09 -6.17
C GLY A 178 -19.53 10.46 -5.82
N LYS A 179 -18.67 10.17 -6.81
CA LYS A 179 -17.38 9.48 -6.61
C LYS A 179 -16.20 10.42 -6.77
N ILE A 180 -15.23 10.27 -5.89
CA ILE A 180 -14.00 11.05 -5.92
C ILE A 180 -12.84 10.07 -6.09
N LEU A 181 -12.15 10.13 -7.24
CA LEU A 181 -10.92 9.36 -7.44
C LEU A 181 -9.85 9.84 -6.47
N LEU A 182 -9.17 8.88 -5.83
CA LEU A 182 -8.20 9.17 -4.78
C LEU A 182 -6.78 8.79 -5.20
N ASN A 183 -5.85 9.60 -4.74
CA ASN A 183 -4.46 9.25 -4.57
C ASN A 183 -4.18 9.15 -3.09
N LEU A 184 -3.93 7.93 -2.61
CA LEU A 184 -3.55 7.72 -1.22
C LEU A 184 -2.05 7.92 -1.04
N ARG A 185 -1.67 8.64 0.02
CA ARG A 185 -0.26 8.93 0.32
C ARG A 185 0.05 8.78 1.80
N ARG A 186 1.31 8.49 2.11
CA ARG A 186 1.83 8.47 3.49
C ARG A 186 2.32 9.81 4.02
N THR A 187 2.25 10.86 3.20
CA THR A 187 2.69 12.20 3.57
C THR A 187 1.47 13.04 3.91
N PRO A 188 1.43 13.67 5.09
CA PRO A 188 0.37 14.61 5.44
C PRO A 188 0.40 15.80 4.48
N PRO A 189 -0.72 16.53 4.32
CA PRO A 189 -0.72 17.73 3.52
C PRO A 189 0.32 18.72 4.06
N SER A 190 1.13 19.28 3.17
CA SER A 190 2.00 20.38 3.52
C SER A 190 1.12 21.58 3.80
N ASN A 191 1.03 22.01 5.05
CA ASN A 191 0.26 23.16 5.50
C ASN A 191 0.36 24.33 4.49
N ALA A 192 -0.79 24.84 4.05
CA ALA A 192 -0.92 26.18 3.46
C ALA A 192 -1.26 27.17 4.57
#